data_AF-A0A5J4NN49-F1
#
_entry.id   AF-A0A5J4NN49-F1
#
_cell.length_a   1.000
_cell.length_b   1.000
_cell.length_c   1.000
_cell.angle_alpha   90.00
_cell.angle_beta   90.00
_cell.angle_gamma   90.00
#
_symmetry.space_group_name_H-M   'P 1'
#
loop_
_entity.id
_entity.type
_entity.pdbx_description
1 polymer ?
#
loop_
_entity_poly.entity_id
_entity_poly.type
_entity_poly.pdbx_seq_one_letter_code
_entity_poly.pdbx_strand_id
1 'polypeptide(L)'
;MSKVAGPPPHVTGISPNEGTPGTKLTIRGENFGQLASDLTHVFINQVNVGPSAQWFSSRRITVITPLGEGELEIVVVTNNDKIGTASVSYHQTVKRNVGPQTSVTYWPADERRYCPAIYEHSHAAGGAAGGSSASGMAGGELDPSTGLPMSEMTRLSIPLSESALRAIYPGQWFFSSKDLTTSPIYS
;
A
#
# COMPACT_ATOMS: atom_id res chain seq x y z
N MET A 1 3.33 -24.39 -36.32
CA MET A 1 4.22 -23.47 -37.06
C MET A 1 5.57 -23.48 -36.34
N SER A 2 6.64 -23.95 -36.96
CA SER A 2 7.98 -23.89 -36.35
C SER A 2 8.38 -22.43 -36.25
N LYS A 3 8.65 -22.00 -35.02
CA LYS A 3 9.01 -20.62 -34.76
C LYS A 3 10.40 -20.33 -35.33
N VAL A 4 10.48 -19.37 -36.24
CA VAL A 4 11.74 -18.98 -36.89
C VAL A 4 12.72 -18.49 -35.82
N ALA A 5 13.80 -19.24 -35.61
CA ALA A 5 14.85 -18.89 -34.66
C ALA A 5 15.78 -17.83 -35.28
N GLY A 6 15.42 -16.55 -35.15
CA GLY A 6 16.26 -15.42 -35.55
C GLY A 6 17.44 -15.16 -34.59
N PRO A 7 18.37 -14.24 -34.91
CA PRO A 7 19.45 -13.84 -34.00
C PRO A 7 18.91 -13.29 -32.67
N PRO A 8 19.72 -13.21 -31.60
CA PRO A 8 19.29 -12.52 -30.38
C PRO A 8 18.95 -11.05 -30.69
N PRO A 9 17.98 -10.46 -29.97
CA PRO A 9 17.66 -9.05 -30.11
C PRO A 9 18.87 -8.20 -29.71
N HIS A 10 19.10 -7.09 -30.41
CA HIS A 10 20.19 -6.18 -30.07
C HIS A 10 19.70 -4.74 -30.12
N VAL A 11 19.93 -3.98 -29.06
CA VAL A 11 19.54 -2.57 -28.98
C VAL A 11 20.75 -1.72 -29.35
N THR A 12 20.60 -0.92 -30.41
CA THR A 12 21.65 -0.05 -30.96
C THR A 12 21.48 1.41 -30.56
N GLY A 13 20.26 1.82 -30.19
CA GLY A 13 20.02 3.20 -29.83
C GLY A 13 18.70 3.43 -29.10
N ILE A 14 18.64 4.53 -28.36
CA ILE A 14 17.47 4.96 -27.62
C ILE A 14 17.21 6.44 -27.81
N SER A 15 15.96 6.86 -27.65
CA SER A 15 15.55 8.25 -27.74
C SER A 15 14.33 8.50 -26.86
N PRO A 16 14.39 9.43 -25.89
CA PRO A 16 15.59 10.18 -25.46
C PRO A 16 16.62 9.28 -24.75
N ASN A 17 17.87 9.73 -24.64
CA ASN A 17 18.92 9.04 -23.86
C ASN A 17 18.84 9.34 -22.35
N GLU A 18 18.14 10.40 -21.98
CA GLU A 18 17.93 10.82 -20.60
C GLU A 18 16.50 11.30 -20.33
N GLY A 19 16.08 11.30 -19.07
CA GLY A 19 14.78 11.84 -18.67
C GLY A 19 14.36 11.47 -17.25
N THR A 20 13.12 11.79 -16.89
CA THR A 20 12.53 11.45 -15.59
C THR A 20 11.80 10.10 -15.64
N PRO A 21 11.44 9.51 -14.50
CA PRO A 21 10.47 8.41 -14.45
C PRO A 21 9.18 8.71 -15.20
N GLY A 22 8.61 7.69 -15.85
CA GLY A 22 7.40 7.83 -16.68
C GLY A 22 7.62 8.41 -18.08
N THR A 23 8.87 8.65 -18.50
CA THR A 23 9.17 9.16 -19.84
C THR A 23 8.88 8.09 -20.92
N LYS A 24 8.33 8.51 -22.06
CA LYS A 24 8.17 7.64 -23.23
C LYS A 24 9.51 7.47 -23.95
N LEU A 25 10.05 6.27 -23.88
CA LEU A 25 11.32 5.88 -24.49
C LEU A 25 11.09 5.13 -25.80
N THR A 26 11.78 5.55 -26.86
CA THR A 26 11.83 4.83 -28.13
C THR A 26 13.12 4.04 -28.22
N ILE A 27 13.01 2.72 -28.30
CA ILE A 27 14.12 1.77 -28.39
C ILE A 27 14.28 1.35 -29.86
N ARG A 28 15.48 1.52 -30.39
CA ARG A 28 15.89 1.15 -31.76
C ARG A 28 16.91 0.02 -31.71
N GLY A 29 16.81 -0.90 -32.65
CA GLY A 29 17.68 -2.06 -32.68
C GLY A 29 17.36 -3.02 -33.80
N GLU A 30 17.67 -4.28 -33.57
CA GLU A 30 17.50 -5.37 -34.51
C GLU A 30 16.92 -6.60 -33.82
N ASN A 31 16.21 -7.43 -34.59
CA ASN A 31 15.68 -8.73 -34.18
C ASN A 31 14.68 -8.69 -33.01
N PHE A 32 13.85 -7.65 -32.91
CA PHE A 32 12.76 -7.56 -31.92
C PHE A 32 11.53 -8.45 -32.24
N GLY A 33 11.73 -9.53 -33.00
CA GLY A 33 10.64 -10.38 -33.50
C GLY A 33 9.99 -9.86 -34.78
N GLN A 34 9.15 -10.70 -35.40
CA GLN A 34 8.43 -10.37 -36.63
C GLN A 34 7.03 -9.82 -36.35
N LEU A 35 6.45 -10.23 -35.23
CA LEU A 35 5.12 -9.84 -34.78
C LEU A 35 5.18 -9.23 -33.37
N ALA A 36 4.17 -8.44 -33.01
CA ALA A 36 4.06 -7.89 -31.65
C ALA A 36 3.99 -8.99 -30.58
N SER A 37 3.40 -10.14 -30.91
CA SER A 37 3.32 -11.33 -30.03
C SER A 37 4.68 -11.98 -29.76
N ASP A 38 5.71 -11.67 -30.56
CA ASP A 38 7.06 -12.20 -30.36
C ASP A 38 7.83 -11.44 -29.28
N LEU A 39 7.37 -10.24 -28.91
CA LEU A 39 7.95 -9.47 -27.81
C LEU A 39 7.35 -9.96 -26.49
N THR A 40 8.13 -10.73 -25.73
CA THR A 40 7.63 -11.38 -24.51
C THR A 40 7.84 -10.48 -23.30
N HIS A 41 9.06 -10.01 -23.08
CA HIS A 41 9.39 -9.14 -21.95
C HIS A 41 10.38 -8.05 -22.36
N VAL A 42 10.24 -6.89 -21.73
CA VAL A 42 11.22 -5.82 -21.80
C VAL A 42 11.54 -5.41 -20.38
N PHE A 43 12.82 -5.36 -20.06
CA PHE A 43 13.32 -4.96 -18.75
C PHE A 43 14.12 -3.67 -18.89
N ILE A 44 13.85 -2.74 -17.98
CA ILE A 44 14.67 -1.55 -17.78
C ILE A 44 15.09 -1.56 -16.32
N ASN A 45 16.39 -1.59 -16.05
CA ASN A 45 16.94 -1.68 -14.69
C ASN A 45 16.33 -2.85 -13.89
N GLN A 46 16.25 -4.04 -14.52
CA GLN A 46 15.65 -5.25 -13.95
C GLN A 46 14.14 -5.15 -13.64
N VAL A 47 13.48 -4.02 -13.96
CA VAL A 47 12.04 -3.84 -13.81
C VAL A 47 11.34 -4.21 -15.12
N ASN A 48 10.33 -5.08 -15.02
CA ASN A 48 9.52 -5.45 -16.17
C ASN A 48 8.63 -4.29 -16.61
N VAL A 49 8.91 -3.75 -17.80
CA VAL A 49 8.11 -2.70 -18.46
C VAL A 49 7.30 -3.24 -19.64
N GLY A 50 7.23 -4.57 -19.78
CA GLY A 50 6.46 -5.28 -20.80
C GLY A 50 5.01 -4.81 -20.94
N PRO A 51 4.26 -4.55 -19.84
CA PRO A 51 2.89 -4.02 -19.94
C PRO A 51 2.78 -2.65 -20.63
N SER A 52 3.85 -1.85 -20.59
CA SER A 52 3.92 -0.53 -21.25
C SER A 52 4.56 -0.58 -22.64
N ALA A 53 5.07 -1.74 -23.04
CA ALA A 53 5.83 -1.90 -24.26
C ALA A 53 4.88 -2.02 -25.46
N GLN A 54 5.12 -1.18 -26.46
CA GLN A 54 4.41 -1.17 -27.73
C GLN A 54 5.40 -1.52 -28.84
N TRP A 55 5.21 -2.68 -29.45
CA TRP A 55 5.96 -3.10 -30.61
C TRP A 55 5.47 -2.38 -31.87
N PHE A 56 6.38 -1.86 -32.68
CA PHE A 56 6.06 -1.23 -33.97
C PHE A 56 6.61 -2.00 -35.16
N SER A 57 7.82 -2.54 -35.01
CA SER A 57 8.52 -3.29 -36.05
C SER A 57 9.64 -4.09 -35.41
N SER A 58 10.27 -4.98 -36.19
CA SER A 58 11.46 -5.74 -35.76
C SER A 58 12.66 -4.90 -35.34
N ARG A 59 12.60 -3.57 -35.52
CA ARG A 59 13.67 -2.61 -35.19
C ARG A 59 13.24 -1.50 -34.26
N ARG A 60 11.96 -1.44 -33.87
CA ARG A 60 11.42 -0.33 -33.07
C ARG A 60 10.37 -0.78 -32.07
N ILE A 61 10.60 -0.42 -30.82
CA ILE A 61 9.67 -0.58 -29.70
C ILE A 61 9.57 0.77 -28.98
N THR A 62 8.41 1.11 -28.43
CA THR A 62 8.33 2.19 -27.44
C THR A 62 7.89 1.66 -26.10
N VAL A 63 8.45 2.18 -25.03
CA VAL A 63 8.12 1.76 -23.66
C VAL A 63 8.03 2.97 -22.75
N ILE A 64 7.44 2.81 -21.58
CA ILE A 64 7.48 3.83 -20.53
C ILE A 64 8.57 3.46 -19.53
N THR A 65 9.45 4.40 -19.20
CA THR A 65 10.54 4.14 -18.25
C THR A 65 9.97 3.92 -16.84
N PRO A 66 10.49 2.95 -16.07
CA PRO A 66 10.03 2.66 -14.72
C PRO A 66 10.47 3.77 -13.74
N LEU A 67 10.07 3.62 -12.48
CA LEU A 67 10.60 4.40 -11.37
C LEU A 67 12.05 3.97 -11.08
N GLY A 68 12.92 4.94 -10.86
CA GLY A 68 14.34 4.73 -10.62
C GLY A 68 15.14 6.02 -10.74
N GLU A 69 16.45 5.90 -10.52
CA GLU A 69 17.44 6.95 -10.70
C GLU A 69 18.76 6.34 -11.15
N GLY A 70 19.57 7.11 -11.88
CA GLY A 70 20.88 6.68 -12.37
C GLY A 70 20.85 6.07 -13.77
N GLU A 71 21.86 5.25 -14.07
CA GLU A 71 22.04 4.61 -15.37
C GLU A 71 21.27 3.28 -15.42
N LEU A 72 20.29 3.19 -16.33
CA LEU A 72 19.42 2.05 -16.48
C LEU A 72 19.86 1.19 -17.68
N GLU A 73 20.13 -0.08 -17.43
CA GLU A 73 20.34 -1.07 -18.47
C GLU A 73 19.01 -1.49 -19.12
N ILE A 74 19.04 -1.78 -20.42
CA ILE A 74 17.89 -2.22 -21.20
C ILE A 74 18.12 -3.64 -21.69
N VAL A 75 17.19 -4.52 -21.37
CA VAL A 75 17.21 -5.93 -21.78
C VAL A 75 15.89 -6.27 -22.46
N VAL A 76 15.96 -6.91 -23.62
CA VAL A 76 14.78 -7.29 -24.41
C VAL A 76 14.72 -8.81 -24.52
N VAL A 77 13.58 -9.42 -24.21
CA VAL A 77 13.37 -10.86 -24.32
C VAL A 77 12.27 -11.12 -25.34
N THR A 78 12.61 -11.95 -26.33
CA THR A 78 11.67 -12.38 -27.37
C THR A 78 11.17 -13.79 -27.11
N ASN A 79 10.12 -14.21 -27.82
CA ASN A 79 9.44 -15.49 -27.72
C ASN A 79 10.41 -16.68 -27.81
N ASN A 80 11.59 -16.56 -28.43
CA ASN A 80 12.63 -17.59 -28.44
C ASN A 80 13.44 -17.70 -27.13
N ASP A 81 13.02 -17.03 -26.07
CA ASP A 81 13.77 -16.84 -24.82
C ASP A 81 15.18 -16.30 -25.05
N LYS A 82 15.38 -15.64 -26.20
CA LYS A 82 16.64 -14.98 -26.53
C LYS A 82 16.68 -13.65 -25.81
N ILE A 83 17.64 -13.56 -24.91
CA ILE A 83 17.96 -12.36 -24.16
C ILE A 83 18.79 -11.46 -25.08
N GLY A 84 18.28 -10.27 -25.32
CA GLY A 84 18.94 -9.23 -26.06
C GLY A 84 19.53 -8.18 -25.15
N THR A 85 20.76 -7.78 -25.45
CA THR A 85 21.50 -6.79 -24.70
C THR A 85 21.54 -5.47 -25.45
N ALA A 86 21.60 -4.37 -24.71
CA ALA A 86 21.81 -3.04 -25.24
C ALA A 86 23.27 -2.62 -25.18
N SER A 87 23.72 -1.93 -26.22
CA SER A 87 25.01 -1.22 -26.22
C SER A 87 24.92 0.16 -25.57
N VAL A 88 23.69 0.61 -25.29
CA VAL A 88 23.37 1.94 -24.76
C VAL A 88 22.62 1.80 -23.45
N SER A 89 22.81 2.78 -22.58
CA SER A 89 22.12 2.92 -21.31
C SER A 89 21.25 4.17 -21.30
N TYR A 90 20.20 4.16 -20.47
CA TYR A 90 19.32 5.32 -20.29
C TYR A 90 19.62 6.01 -18.97
N HIS A 91 19.82 7.32 -18.98
CA HIS A 91 20.12 8.09 -17.77
C HIS A 91 18.86 8.71 -17.16
N GLN A 92 18.47 8.26 -15.97
CA GLN A 92 17.27 8.71 -15.29
C GLN A 92 17.58 9.65 -14.13
N THR A 93 16.96 10.83 -14.13
CA THR A 93 17.08 11.81 -13.05
C THR A 93 15.76 12.02 -12.33
N VAL A 94 15.82 12.07 -11.00
CA VAL A 94 14.65 12.36 -10.16
C VAL A 94 14.77 13.77 -9.62
N LYS A 95 13.88 14.66 -10.06
CA LYS A 95 13.74 15.99 -9.46
C LYS A 95 12.99 15.84 -8.14
N ARG A 96 13.69 16.01 -7.02
CA ARG A 96 13.05 16.12 -5.71
C ARG A 96 12.55 17.55 -5.55
N ASN A 97 11.25 17.75 -5.75
CA ASN A 97 10.61 19.02 -5.43
C ASN A 97 10.32 19.03 -3.92
N VAL A 98 11.31 19.45 -3.12
CA VAL A 98 11.07 19.74 -1.70
C VAL A 98 10.48 21.14 -1.62
N GLY A 99 9.19 21.24 -1.35
CA GLY A 99 8.55 22.52 -1.06
C GLY A 99 9.11 23.12 0.24
N PRO A 100 8.92 24.44 0.49
CA PRO A 100 9.31 25.03 1.76
C PRO A 100 8.59 24.30 2.91
N GLN A 101 9.35 23.55 3.71
CA GLN A 101 8.81 22.83 4.86
C GLN A 101 8.53 23.85 5.96
N THR A 102 7.27 24.15 6.22
CA THR A 102 6.89 24.96 7.39
C THR A 102 6.96 24.08 8.63
N SER A 103 7.94 24.33 9.50
CA SER A 103 7.94 23.75 10.85
C SER A 103 6.81 24.39 11.65
N VAL A 104 5.74 23.64 11.93
CA VAL A 104 4.70 24.08 12.86
C VAL A 104 5.16 23.73 14.27
N THR A 105 5.80 24.69 14.95
CA THR A 105 6.34 24.49 16.32
C THR A 105 5.26 24.55 17.40
N TYR A 106 4.04 24.98 17.08
CA TYR A 106 3.04 25.22 18.10
C TYR A 106 1.99 24.10 18.11
N TRP A 107 2.11 23.20 19.09
CA TRP A 107 0.92 22.56 19.63
C TRP A 107 0.04 23.67 20.21
N PRO A 108 -1.20 23.86 19.74
CA PRO A 108 -2.15 24.72 20.42
C PRO A 108 -2.16 24.31 21.88
N ALA A 109 -1.84 25.23 22.79
CA ALA A 109 -2.14 25.01 24.19
C ALA A 109 -3.61 24.57 24.24
N ASP A 110 -3.84 23.35 24.73
CA ASP A 110 -5.18 22.77 24.81
C ASP A 110 -5.99 23.60 25.80
N GLU A 111 -6.69 24.63 25.29
CA GLU A 111 -7.58 25.51 26.07
C GLU A 111 -8.76 24.75 26.68
N ARG A 112 -8.92 23.46 26.37
CA ARG A 112 -9.91 22.56 27.00
C ARG A 112 -9.58 22.21 28.46
N ARG A 113 -8.48 22.71 29.01
CA ARG A 113 -8.16 22.57 30.46
C ARG A 113 -8.87 23.57 31.37
N TYR A 114 -9.81 24.37 30.85
CA TYR A 114 -10.69 25.17 31.70
C TYR A 114 -12.05 24.45 31.85
N CYS A 115 -12.27 23.80 32.99
CA CYS A 115 -13.62 23.46 33.43
C CYS A 115 -14.23 24.75 34.00
N PRO A 116 -15.24 25.39 33.37
CA PRO A 116 -16.00 26.43 34.05
C PRO A 116 -16.89 25.74 35.10
N ALA A 117 -16.33 25.52 36.29
CA ALA A 117 -17.14 25.15 37.44
C ALA A 117 -17.86 26.41 37.93
N ILE A 118 -19.19 26.27 37.99
CA ILE A 118 -20.17 27.00 38.82
C ILE A 118 -20.81 28.22 38.13
N TYR A 119 -21.99 27.96 37.58
CA TYR A 119 -23.05 28.96 37.44
C TYR A 119 -23.38 29.51 38.83
N GLU A 120 -23.02 30.77 39.07
CA GLU A 120 -23.51 31.57 40.18
C GLU A 120 -24.99 31.91 39.92
N HIS A 121 -25.90 31.09 40.44
CA HIS A 121 -27.29 31.50 40.64
C HIS A 121 -27.45 31.93 42.10
N SER A 122 -27.41 33.24 42.31
CA SER A 122 -27.70 33.89 43.58
C SER A 122 -29.20 33.83 43.88
N HIS A 123 -29.65 32.98 44.82
CA HIS A 123 -30.96 33.16 45.47
C HIS A 123 -30.95 32.71 46.94
N ALA A 124 -30.93 33.73 47.81
CA ALA A 124 -31.62 33.89 49.09
C ALA A 124 -31.65 32.76 50.17
N ALA A 125 -31.17 33.18 51.34
CA ALA A 125 -31.76 32.95 52.67
C ALA A 125 -31.56 31.60 53.39
N GLY A 126 -30.73 31.67 54.44
CA GLY A 126 -31.16 31.23 55.77
C GLY A 126 -30.55 29.95 56.33
N GLY A 127 -30.01 30.09 57.54
CA GLY A 127 -30.20 29.07 58.58
C GLY A 127 -29.04 28.12 58.83
N ALA A 128 -28.65 28.06 60.10
CA ALA A 128 -27.61 27.21 60.66
C ALA A 128 -27.98 25.71 60.72
N ALA A 129 -26.96 24.94 61.12
CA ALA A 129 -27.01 23.66 61.83
C ALA A 129 -26.85 22.36 61.02
N GLY A 130 -25.95 21.52 61.53
CA GLY A 130 -26.23 20.09 61.69
C GLY A 130 -25.48 19.12 60.77
N GLY A 131 -24.53 18.40 61.36
CA GLY A 131 -24.66 16.95 61.48
C GLY A 131 -24.36 16.08 60.24
N SER A 132 -23.32 15.27 60.40
CA SER A 132 -22.92 14.10 59.62
C SER A 132 -24.08 13.19 59.17
N SER A 133 -23.96 12.56 57.99
CA SER A 133 -24.18 11.11 57.81
C SER A 133 -23.85 10.67 56.37
N ALA A 134 -23.53 9.38 56.26
CA ALA A 134 -22.77 8.74 55.20
C ALA A 134 -23.62 8.23 54.01
N SER A 135 -22.92 7.53 53.09
CA SER A 135 -23.34 6.70 51.94
C SER A 135 -23.43 7.42 50.60
N GLY A 136 -22.89 6.94 49.47
CA GLY A 136 -22.13 5.74 49.11
C GLY A 136 -22.06 5.63 47.57
N MET A 137 -20.88 5.27 47.02
CA MET A 137 -20.56 4.67 45.70
C MET A 137 -21.00 5.41 44.40
N ALA A 138 -20.30 5.38 43.26
CA ALA A 138 -19.37 4.39 42.72
C ALA A 138 -18.29 5.05 41.83
N GLY A 139 -17.04 4.60 41.97
CA GLY A 139 -15.94 4.95 41.08
C GLY A 139 -16.10 4.27 39.73
N GLY A 140 -15.83 4.98 38.64
CA GLY A 140 -15.69 4.39 37.33
C GLY A 140 -14.44 3.51 37.30
N GLU A 141 -14.63 2.19 37.39
CA GLU A 141 -13.58 1.19 37.33
C GLU A 141 -12.84 1.31 35.98
N LEU A 142 -11.57 1.68 36.02
CA LEU A 142 -10.64 1.67 34.89
C LEU A 142 -9.96 0.30 34.88
N ASP A 143 -9.90 -0.39 33.74
CA ASP A 143 -9.22 -1.68 33.66
C ASP A 143 -7.70 -1.50 33.87
N PRO A 144 -7.06 -2.21 34.81
CA PRO A 144 -5.65 -1.98 35.17
C PRO A 144 -4.64 -2.45 34.12
N SER A 145 -5.07 -3.17 33.07
CA SER A 145 -4.17 -3.60 31.99
C SER A 145 -4.09 -2.58 30.84
N THR A 146 -5.12 -1.76 30.66
CA THR A 146 -5.20 -0.80 29.54
C THR A 146 -5.44 0.64 29.97
N GLY A 147 -5.93 0.89 31.19
CA GLY A 147 -6.17 2.23 31.73
C GLY A 147 -7.28 3.02 31.03
N LEU A 148 -8.11 2.37 30.21
CA LEU A 148 -9.21 3.00 29.48
C LEU A 148 -10.54 2.84 30.24
N PRO A 149 -11.44 3.85 30.20
CA PRO A 149 -12.78 3.74 30.77
C PRO A 149 -13.64 2.78 29.92
N MET A 150 -14.46 1.94 30.55
CA MET A 150 -15.31 0.94 29.87
C MET A 150 -16.15 1.51 28.71
N SER A 151 -16.51 2.80 28.78
CA SER A 151 -17.24 3.53 27.73
C SER A 151 -16.47 3.72 26.41
N GLU A 152 -15.13 3.64 26.40
CA GLU A 152 -14.30 3.71 25.19
C GLU A 152 -14.11 2.34 24.52
N MET A 153 -14.34 1.25 25.26
CA MET A 153 -14.19 -0.11 24.72
C MET A 153 -15.29 -0.43 23.69
N THR A 154 -16.47 0.20 23.77
CA THR A 154 -17.57 0.02 22.81
C THR A 154 -17.35 0.72 21.46
N ARG A 155 -16.48 1.74 21.39
CA ARG A 155 -16.14 2.40 20.11
C ARG A 155 -15.05 1.67 19.32
N LEU A 156 -14.20 0.90 19.99
CA LEU A 156 -13.06 0.20 19.37
C LEU A 156 -13.14 -1.33 19.42
N SER A 157 -14.16 -1.90 20.07
CA SER A 157 -14.50 -3.31 19.91
C SER A 157 -15.82 -3.44 19.15
N ILE A 158 -15.72 -3.81 17.87
CA ILE A 158 -16.78 -4.57 17.23
C ILE A 158 -16.43 -6.03 17.52
N PRO A 159 -16.94 -6.67 18.58
CA PRO A 159 -17.10 -8.10 18.54
C PRO A 159 -18.17 -8.34 17.47
N LEU A 160 -17.76 -8.75 16.26
CA LEU A 160 -18.70 -9.33 15.31
C LEU A 160 -19.30 -10.55 16.01
N SER A 161 -20.48 -10.39 16.63
CA SER A 161 -21.29 -11.54 16.99
C SER A 161 -21.53 -12.36 15.73
N GLU A 162 -21.62 -13.69 15.85
CA GLU A 162 -21.79 -14.58 14.68
C GLU A 162 -22.97 -14.18 13.78
N SER A 163 -23.97 -13.50 14.34
CA SER A 163 -25.11 -12.92 13.62
C SER A 163 -24.75 -11.76 12.68
N ALA A 164 -23.74 -10.93 13.02
CA ALA A 164 -23.27 -9.84 12.17
C ALA A 164 -22.40 -10.35 10.99
N LEU A 165 -21.65 -11.43 11.19
CA LEU A 165 -20.90 -12.10 10.11
C LEU A 165 -21.82 -12.70 9.05
N ARG A 166 -22.98 -13.25 9.47
CA ARG A 166 -23.97 -13.85 8.58
C ARG A 166 -24.67 -12.85 7.65
N ALA A 167 -24.71 -11.58 8.03
CA ALA A 167 -25.32 -10.50 7.24
C ALA A 167 -24.39 -9.95 6.16
N ILE A 168 -23.07 -10.05 6.36
CA ILE A 168 -22.06 -9.51 5.43
C ILE A 168 -21.57 -10.60 4.46
N TYR A 169 -21.58 -11.87 4.87
CA TYR A 169 -21.26 -13.02 4.01
C TYR A 169 -22.47 -13.96 3.89
N PRO A 170 -23.41 -13.69 2.96
CA PRO A 170 -24.45 -14.64 2.64
C PRO A 170 -23.84 -15.77 1.80
N GLY A 171 -23.44 -16.84 2.49
CA GLY A 171 -23.18 -18.12 1.86
C GLY A 171 -21.76 -18.63 2.02
N GLN A 172 -21.72 -19.88 2.50
CA GLN A 172 -20.73 -20.91 2.23
C GLN A 172 -19.58 -21.13 3.24
N TRP A 173 -19.73 -22.28 3.92
CA TRP A 173 -18.74 -23.14 4.57
C TRP A 173 -18.34 -22.86 6.03
N PHE A 174 -19.18 -23.38 6.93
CA PHE A 174 -18.76 -23.87 8.25
C PHE A 174 -17.75 -25.01 8.08
N PHE A 175 -16.55 -24.88 8.64
CA PHE A 175 -15.75 -26.03 9.06
C PHE A 175 -15.55 -25.92 10.58
N SER A 176 -16.37 -26.69 11.30
CA SER A 176 -16.23 -26.87 12.75
C SER A 176 -14.98 -27.70 13.02
N SER A 177 -14.07 -27.17 13.84
CA SER A 177 -12.94 -27.92 14.37
C SER A 177 -13.09 -28.06 15.87
N LYS A 178 -13.52 -29.26 16.30
CA LYS A 178 -13.08 -29.99 17.49
C LYS A 178 -14.08 -31.13 17.73
N ASP A 179 -13.69 -32.34 17.39
CA ASP A 179 -13.44 -33.38 18.40
C ASP A 179 -13.01 -34.69 17.73
N LEU A 180 -12.23 -35.46 18.48
CA LEU A 180 -11.80 -36.85 18.27
C LEU A 180 -10.42 -37.05 17.60
N THR A 181 -9.46 -37.04 18.52
CA THR A 181 -8.21 -37.81 18.51
C THR A 181 -8.34 -39.22 17.91
N THR A 182 -7.41 -39.53 16.98
CA THR A 182 -6.58 -40.77 16.92
C THR A 182 -7.28 -42.10 17.26
N SER A 183 -7.82 -42.86 16.28
CA SER A 183 -7.16 -43.91 15.43
C SER A 183 -7.11 -45.32 16.07
N PRO A 184 -6.85 -46.44 15.35
CA PRO A 184 -7.15 -46.80 13.95
C PRO A 184 -7.64 -48.27 13.80
N ILE A 185 -7.66 -48.74 12.54
CA ILE A 185 -7.35 -50.11 12.06
C ILE A 185 -8.54 -50.99 11.66
N TYR A 186 -8.67 -51.02 10.33
CA TYR A 186 -9.16 -52.05 9.43
C TYR A 186 -8.69 -53.48 9.80
N SER A 187 -9.63 -54.42 9.88
CA SER A 187 -9.48 -55.72 9.20
C SER A 187 -10.85 -56.25 8.79
#